data_AF-A0A7J3I7H5-F1
#
_entry.id   AF-A0A7J3I7H5-F1
#
_cell.length_a   1.000
_cell.length_b   1.000
_cell.length_c   1.000
_cell.angle_alpha   90.00
_cell.angle_beta   90.00
_cell.angle_gamma   90.00
#
_symmetry.space_group_name_H-M   'P 1'
#
loop_
_entity.id
_entity.type
_entity.pdbx_description
1 polymer ?
#
loop_
_entity_poly.entity_id
_entity_poly.type
_entity_poly.pdbx_seq_one_letter_code
_entity_poly.pdbx_strand_id
1 'polypeptide(L)'
;MLTRLRSNANRIIIRIARICLRLNISPNLITLSGLILSIFAIPCAVFKNYILLFLVIVLASFMDIVDGATARLGGRTTAFGGILDSVCDRIEEFSFLISLYFMGMSAPLVLIAITISYTISYLRALGEIRG
;
A
#
# COMPACT_ATOMS: atom_id res chain seq x y z
N MET A 1 9.59 -24.76 -0.47
CA MET A 1 8.46 -24.37 0.41
C MET A 1 7.94 -22.96 0.08
N LEU A 2 8.81 -21.95 -0.05
CA LEU A 2 8.45 -20.55 -0.40
C LEU A 2 7.68 -20.39 -1.73
N THR A 3 8.00 -21.19 -2.75
CA THR A 3 7.28 -21.21 -4.05
C THR A 3 5.83 -21.67 -3.94
N ARG A 4 5.52 -22.61 -3.03
CA ARG A 4 4.14 -23.10 -2.83
C ARG A 4 3.29 -22.11 -2.05
N LEU A 5 3.86 -21.43 -1.06
CA LEU A 5 3.19 -20.35 -0.32
C LEU A 5 2.87 -19.16 -1.24
N ARG A 6 3.84 -18.75 -2.07
CA ARG A 6 3.64 -17.71 -3.10
C ARG A 6 2.54 -18.08 -4.10
N SER A 7 2.48 -19.35 -4.51
CA SER A 7 1.44 -19.88 -5.41
C SER A 7 0.03 -19.82 -4.79
N ASN A 8 -0.12 -20.18 -3.51
CA ASN A 8 -1.41 -20.17 -2.84
C ASN A 8 -1.92 -18.75 -2.57
N ALA A 9 -1.06 -17.86 -2.08
CA ALA A 9 -1.39 -16.45 -1.87
C ALA A 9 -1.84 -15.80 -3.20
N ASN A 10 -1.11 -16.06 -4.28
CA ASN A 10 -1.45 -15.51 -5.60
C ASN A 10 -2.81 -16.02 -6.10
N ARG A 11 -3.16 -17.30 -5.83
CA ARG A 11 -4.51 -17.82 -6.16
C ARG A 11 -5.62 -17.09 -5.44
N ILE A 12 -5.43 -16.74 -4.17
CA ILE A 12 -6.44 -16.00 -3.38
C ILE A 12 -6.58 -14.58 -3.94
N ILE A 13 -5.46 -13.87 -4.14
CA ILE A 13 -5.44 -12.52 -4.71
C ILE A 13 -6.15 -12.50 -6.07
N ILE A 14 -5.83 -13.44 -6.97
CA ILE A 14 -6.47 -13.55 -8.29
C ILE A 14 -7.97 -13.80 -8.19
N ARG A 15 -8.44 -14.58 -7.20
CA ARG A 15 -9.88 -14.80 -6.98
C ARG A 15 -10.57 -13.50 -6.55
N ILE A 16 -9.96 -12.77 -5.61
CA ILE A 16 -10.50 -11.51 -5.10
C ILE A 16 -10.52 -10.46 -6.20
N ALA A 17 -9.43 -10.30 -6.94
CA ALA A 17 -9.37 -9.42 -8.10
C ALA A 17 -10.45 -9.76 -9.15
N ARG A 18 -10.71 -11.05 -9.42
CA ARG A 18 -11.82 -11.47 -10.29
C ARG A 18 -13.20 -11.06 -9.76
N ILE A 19 -13.41 -11.13 -8.44
CA ILE A 19 -14.65 -10.65 -7.82
C ILE A 19 -14.76 -9.13 -7.99
N CYS A 20 -13.70 -8.37 -7.72
CA CYS A 20 -13.68 -6.91 -7.95
C CYS A 20 -14.03 -6.55 -9.39
N LEU A 21 -13.46 -7.25 -10.37
CA LEU A 21 -13.77 -7.05 -11.79
C LEU A 21 -15.24 -7.38 -12.12
N ARG A 22 -15.78 -8.47 -11.57
CA ARG A 22 -17.21 -8.83 -11.74
C ARG A 22 -18.15 -7.78 -11.15
N LEU A 23 -17.76 -7.16 -10.04
CA LEU A 23 -18.47 -6.06 -9.41
C LEU A 23 -18.20 -4.70 -10.07
N ASN A 24 -17.41 -4.69 -11.16
CA ASN A 24 -17.00 -3.51 -11.91
C ASN A 24 -16.29 -2.43 -11.07
N ILE A 25 -15.63 -2.84 -9.97
CA ILE A 25 -14.83 -1.95 -9.13
C ILE A 25 -13.59 -1.53 -9.91
N SER A 26 -13.27 -0.24 -9.93
CA SER A 26 -12.07 0.26 -10.58
C SER A 26 -10.84 0.04 -9.68
N PRO A 27 -9.65 -0.27 -10.25
CA PRO A 27 -8.42 -0.39 -9.46
C PRO A 27 -8.13 0.87 -8.63
N ASN A 28 -8.31 2.06 -9.21
CA ASN A 28 -8.09 3.33 -8.52
C ASN A 28 -8.98 3.51 -7.28
N LEU A 29 -10.20 2.96 -7.26
CA LEU A 29 -11.05 3.00 -6.07
C LEU A 29 -10.49 2.10 -4.96
N ILE A 30 -9.89 0.97 -5.32
CA ILE A 30 -9.23 0.07 -4.37
C ILE A 30 -7.99 0.78 -3.79
N THR A 31 -7.16 1.40 -4.62
CA THR A 31 -6.01 2.23 -4.20
C THR A 31 -6.44 3.33 -3.23
N LEU A 32 -7.47 4.10 -3.56
CA LEU A 32 -7.98 5.17 -2.69
C LEU A 32 -8.54 4.62 -1.37
N SER A 33 -9.13 3.41 -1.38
CA SER A 33 -9.60 2.77 -0.16
C SER A 33 -8.45 2.33 0.76
N GLY A 34 -7.36 1.82 0.17
CA GLY A 34 -6.11 1.54 0.89
C GLY A 34 -5.54 2.81 1.52
N LEU A 35 -5.52 3.90 0.76
CA LEU A 35 -5.01 5.20 1.22
C LEU A 35 -5.80 5.72 2.43
N ILE A 36 -7.13 5.61 2.40
CA ILE A 36 -7.97 6.02 3.54
C ILE A 36 -7.65 5.18 4.77
N LEU A 37 -7.50 3.87 4.60
CA LEU A 37 -7.13 2.97 5.69
C LEU A 37 -5.74 3.30 6.25
N SER A 38 -4.75 3.53 5.39
CA SER A 38 -3.39 3.83 5.84
C SER A 38 -3.32 5.14 6.63
N ILE A 39 -4.02 6.18 6.21
CA ILE A 39 -4.16 7.43 6.98
C ILE A 39 -4.86 7.18 8.32
N PHE A 40 -5.88 6.29 8.34
CA PHE A 40 -6.59 5.91 9.56
C PHE A 40 -5.72 5.14 10.56
N ALA A 41 -4.55 4.62 10.16
CA ALA A 41 -3.58 4.05 11.09
C ALA A 41 -3.09 5.08 12.13
N ILE A 42 -2.96 6.36 11.74
CA ILE A 42 -2.45 7.42 12.61
C ILE A 42 -3.32 7.59 13.87
N PRO A 43 -4.64 7.85 13.78
CA PRO A 43 -5.47 7.94 14.98
C PRO A 43 -5.50 6.63 15.77
N CYS A 44 -5.44 5.46 15.12
CA CYS A 44 -5.35 4.17 15.83
C CYS A 44 -4.11 4.10 16.74
N ALA A 45 -2.96 4.60 16.24
CA ALA A 45 -1.74 4.70 17.02
C ALA A 45 -1.83 5.75 18.14
N VAL A 46 -2.39 6.93 17.85
CA VAL A 46 -2.59 8.02 18.83
C VAL A 46 -3.44 7.55 20.01
N PHE A 47 -4.54 6.84 19.76
CA PHE A 47 -5.41 6.28 20.79
C PHE A 47 -4.91 4.96 21.38
N LYS A 48 -3.71 4.50 21.00
CA LYS A 48 -3.09 3.26 21.47
C LYS A 48 -3.94 2.01 21.25
N ASN A 49 -4.80 2.00 20.23
CA ASN A 49 -5.56 0.83 19.84
C ASN A 49 -4.72 -0.05 18.89
N TYR A 50 -3.80 -0.82 19.46
CA TYR A 50 -2.82 -1.60 18.69
C TYR A 50 -3.44 -2.72 17.86
N ILE A 51 -4.56 -3.30 18.32
CA ILE A 51 -5.27 -4.33 17.56
C ILE A 51 -5.86 -3.72 16.30
N LEU A 52 -6.56 -2.59 16.43
CA LEU A 52 -7.14 -1.91 15.28
C LEU A 52 -6.05 -1.38 14.34
N LEU A 53 -4.97 -0.82 14.89
CA LEU A 53 -3.81 -0.39 14.10
C LEU A 53 -3.25 -1.53 13.25
N PHE A 54 -3.01 -2.69 13.85
CA PHE A 54 -2.52 -3.87 13.14
C PHE A 54 -3.48 -4.29 12.02
N LEU A 55 -4.78 -4.38 12.31
CA LEU A 55 -5.78 -4.76 11.32
C LEU A 55 -5.84 -3.76 10.15
N VAL A 56 -5.78 -2.47 10.45
CA VAL A 56 -5.82 -1.39 9.45
C VAL A 56 -4.60 -1.44 8.54
N ILE A 57 -3.39 -1.61 9.10
CA ILE A 57 -2.14 -1.74 8.31
C ILE A 57 -2.23 -2.96 7.39
N VAL A 58 -2.61 -4.13 7.94
CA VAL A 58 -2.72 -5.37 7.15
C VAL A 58 -3.75 -5.22 6.04
N LEU A 59 -4.90 -4.58 6.32
CA LEU A 59 -5.95 -4.39 5.33
C LEU A 59 -5.54 -3.38 4.25
N ALA A 60 -4.91 -2.27 4.61
CA ALA A 60 -4.38 -1.27 3.66
C ALA A 60 -3.35 -1.90 2.71
N SER A 61 -2.32 -2.58 3.25
CA SER A 61 -1.33 -3.28 2.43
C SER A 61 -1.93 -4.41 1.59
N PHE A 62 -3.04 -5.01 2.03
CA PHE A 62 -3.75 -5.98 1.23
C PHE A 62 -4.50 -5.33 0.05
N MET A 63 -5.05 -4.13 0.21
CA MET A 63 -5.74 -3.40 -0.86
C MET A 63 -4.79 -3.05 -2.00
N ASP A 64 -3.57 -2.58 -1.70
CA ASP A 64 -2.49 -2.34 -2.67
C ASP A 64 -2.20 -3.60 -3.52
N ILE A 65 -2.02 -4.75 -2.87
CA ILE A 65 -1.80 -6.02 -3.60
C ILE A 65 -2.98 -6.36 -4.53
N VAL A 66 -4.21 -6.09 -4.09
CA VAL A 66 -5.43 -6.40 -4.83
C VAL A 66 -5.66 -5.40 -5.97
N ASP A 67 -5.37 -4.12 -5.81
CA ASP A 67 -5.57 -3.12 -6.85
C ASP A 67 -4.69 -3.41 -8.07
N GLY A 68 -3.42 -3.74 -7.87
CA GLY A 68 -2.47 -4.03 -8.93
C GLY A 68 -2.84 -5.34 -9.60
N ALA A 69 -3.30 -6.33 -8.85
CA ALA A 69 -3.83 -7.56 -9.42
C ALA A 69 -5.10 -7.32 -10.25
N THR A 70 -6.00 -6.45 -9.77
CA THR A 70 -7.25 -6.08 -10.47
C THR A 70 -6.96 -5.30 -11.75
N ALA A 71 -6.02 -4.35 -11.72
CA ALA A 71 -5.58 -3.60 -12.89
C ALA A 71 -4.98 -4.52 -13.95
N ARG A 72 -4.06 -5.41 -13.56
CA ARG A 72 -3.40 -6.36 -14.47
C ARG A 72 -4.37 -7.38 -15.07
N LEU A 73 -5.22 -7.99 -14.25
CA LEU A 73 -6.19 -9.00 -14.73
C LEU A 73 -7.31 -8.39 -15.57
N GLY A 74 -7.71 -7.16 -15.27
CA GLY A 74 -8.78 -6.47 -15.99
C GLY A 74 -8.33 -5.78 -17.28
N GLY A 75 -7.02 -5.77 -17.58
CA GLY A 75 -6.48 -4.96 -18.68
C GLY A 75 -6.69 -3.45 -18.48
N ARG A 76 -6.76 -2.99 -17.21
CA ARG A 76 -7.06 -1.60 -16.83
C ARG A 76 -5.81 -0.83 -16.37
N THR A 77 -4.62 -1.29 -16.75
CA THR A 77 -3.36 -0.60 -16.46
C THR A 77 -3.26 0.68 -17.30
N THR A 78 -3.11 1.83 -16.65
CA THR A 78 -3.01 3.15 -17.31
C THR A 78 -1.83 3.94 -16.73
N ALA A 79 -1.28 4.88 -17.50
CA ALA A 79 -0.21 5.76 -17.01
C ALA A 79 -0.65 6.58 -15.79
N PHE A 80 -1.87 7.13 -15.83
CA PHE A 80 -2.45 7.83 -14.69
C PHE A 80 -2.60 6.92 -13.46
N GLY A 81 -3.08 5.69 -13.65
CA GLY A 81 -3.20 4.71 -12.57
C GLY A 81 -1.86 4.41 -11.91
N GLY A 82 -0.79 4.21 -12.69
CA GLY A 82 0.55 3.99 -12.14
C GLY A 82 1.11 5.19 -11.36
N ILE A 83 0.80 6.42 -11.79
CA ILE A 83 1.15 7.63 -11.03
C ILE A 83 0.35 7.70 -9.73
N LEU A 84 -0.97 7.46 -9.79
CA LEU A 84 -1.84 7.47 -8.61
C LEU A 84 -1.37 6.45 -7.57
N ASP A 85 -1.12 5.22 -8.01
CA ASP A 85 -0.56 4.12 -7.22
C ASP A 85 0.74 4.55 -6.51
N SER A 86 1.71 5.03 -7.29
CA SER A 86 3.00 5.50 -6.77
C SER A 86 2.86 6.63 -5.74
N VAL A 87 1.93 7.57 -5.94
CA VAL A 87 1.68 8.67 -4.99
C VAL A 87 1.01 8.15 -3.73
N CYS A 88 -0.01 7.30 -3.87
CA CYS A 88 -0.72 6.72 -2.73
C CYS A 88 0.24 5.91 -1.87
N ASP A 89 1.05 5.03 -2.45
CA ASP A 89 2.08 4.24 -1.76
C ASP A 89 2.97 5.08 -0.85
N ARG A 90 3.39 6.26 -1.32
CA ARG A 90 4.23 7.16 -0.50
C ARG A 90 3.47 7.69 0.70
N ILE A 91 2.21 8.10 0.50
CA ILE A 91 1.37 8.60 1.59
C ILE A 91 1.02 7.48 2.57
N GLU A 92 0.76 6.26 2.09
CA GLU A 92 0.51 5.10 2.95
C GLU A 92 1.71 4.81 3.83
N GLU A 93 2.90 4.72 3.23
CA GLU A 93 4.13 4.45 3.95
C GLU A 93 4.45 5.52 4.99
N PHE A 94 4.27 6.80 4.65
CA PHE A 94 4.43 7.90 5.61
C PHE A 94 3.41 7.82 6.73
N SER A 95 2.16 7.45 6.44
CA SER A 95 1.13 7.28 7.47
C SER A 95 1.49 6.17 8.46
N PHE A 96 2.07 5.06 7.99
CA PHE A 96 2.58 4.00 8.86
C PHE A 96 3.80 4.45 9.68
N LEU A 97 4.77 5.16 9.07
CA LEU A 97 5.94 5.68 9.78
C LEU A 97 5.55 6.72 10.85
N ILE A 98 4.59 7.58 10.56
CA ILE A 98 4.01 8.52 11.54
C ILE A 98 3.29 7.76 12.66
N SER A 99 2.57 6.69 12.34
CA SER A 99 1.93 5.84 13.35
C SER A 99 2.96 5.24 14.31
N LEU A 100 4.14 4.85 13.82
CA LEU A 100 5.24 4.35 14.67
C LEU A 100 5.78 5.41 15.64
N TYR A 101 5.82 6.69 15.24
CA TYR A 101 6.16 7.78 16.17
C TYR A 101 5.19 7.81 17.35
N PHE A 102 3.88 7.75 17.09
CA PHE A 102 2.86 7.70 18.14
C PHE A 102 2.89 6.41 18.98
N MET A 103 3.48 5.34 18.47
CA MET A 103 3.76 4.11 19.23
C MET A 103 4.99 4.22 20.14
N GLY A 104 5.71 5.35 20.13
CA GLY A 104 6.87 5.61 20.99
C GLY A 104 8.22 5.48 20.29
N MET A 105 8.26 5.32 18.96
CA MET A 105 9.52 5.42 18.21
C MET A 105 10.05 6.85 18.26
N SER A 106 11.37 7.02 18.39
CA SER A 106 11.99 8.34 18.46
C SER A 106 11.80 9.11 17.14
N ALA A 107 11.51 10.41 17.24
CA ALA A 107 11.32 11.27 16.07
C ALA A 107 12.52 11.26 15.09
N PRO A 108 13.79 11.27 15.55
CA PRO A 108 14.93 11.17 14.63
C PRO A 108 14.93 9.87 13.81
N LEU A 109 14.58 8.73 14.40
CA LEU A 109 14.52 7.46 13.67
C LEU A 109 13.41 7.47 12.61
N VAL A 110 12.24 8.00 12.94
CA VAL A 110 11.12 8.13 11.98
C VAL A 110 11.49 9.05 10.83
N LEU A 111 12.12 10.20 11.10
CA LEU A 111 12.57 11.13 10.06
C LEU A 111 13.65 10.53 9.14
N ILE A 112 14.59 9.77 9.72
CA ILE A 112 15.60 9.04 8.94
C ILE A 112 14.91 8.00 8.05
N ALA A 113 13.96 7.23 8.59
CA ALA A 113 13.21 6.23 7.82
C ALA A 113 12.42 6.85 6.66
N ILE A 114 11.71 7.96 6.90
CA ILE A 114 11.00 8.72 5.86
C ILE A 114 11.97 9.19 4.77
N THR A 115 13.12 9.75 5.17
CA THR A 115 14.13 10.28 4.24
C THR A 115 14.72 9.18 3.37
N ILE A 116 15.10 8.05 3.97
CA ILE A 116 15.65 6.88 3.25
C ILE A 116 14.59 6.32 2.30
N SER A 117 13.38 6.10 2.79
CA SER A 117 12.27 5.56 1.99
C SER A 117 11.97 6.44 0.77
N TYR A 118 11.81 7.76 0.98
CA TYR A 118 11.56 8.71 -0.10
C TYR A 118 12.71 8.73 -1.11
N THR A 119 13.95 8.69 -0.63
CA THR A 119 15.15 8.67 -1.50
C THR A 119 15.18 7.41 -2.36
N ILE A 120 14.84 6.23 -1.82
CA ILE A 120 14.77 4.98 -2.59
C ILE A 120 13.74 5.09 -3.72
N SER A 121 12.54 5.58 -3.42
CA SER A 121 11.50 5.78 -4.44
C SER A 121 11.89 6.80 -5.50
N TYR A 122 12.51 7.90 -5.08
CA TYR A 122 13.00 8.93 -5.99
C TYR A 122 14.09 8.38 -6.93
N LEU A 123 15.06 7.64 -6.38
CA LEU A 123 16.13 7.03 -7.18
C LEU A 123 15.57 6.02 -8.19
N ARG A 124 14.57 5.23 -7.79
CA ARG A 124 13.88 4.30 -8.70
C ARG A 124 13.19 5.06 -9.83
N ALA A 125 12.41 6.08 -9.51
CA ALA A 125 11.72 6.91 -10.51
C ALA A 125 12.72 7.60 -11.46
N LEU A 126 13.85 8.09 -10.92
CA LEU A 126 14.91 8.69 -11.72
C LEU A 126 15.58 7.69 -12.66
N GLY A 127 15.78 6.44 -12.21
CA GLY A 127 16.27 5.34 -13.02
C GLY A 127 15.32 5.06 -14.18
N GLU A 128 14.03 4.86 -13.90
CA GLU A 128 13.01 4.59 -14.92
C GLU A 128 12.91 5.69 -16.00
N ILE A 129 13.19 6.95 -15.65
CA ILE A 129 13.24 8.07 -16.60
C ILE A 129 14.53 8.06 -17.45
N ARG A 130 15.65 7.59 -16.89
CA ARG A 130 16.98 7.67 -17.52
C ARG A 130 17.41 6.38 -18.25
N GLY A 131 16.72 5.25 -18.05
CA GLY A 131 17.01 3.95 -18.67
C GLY A 131 17.71 2.99 -17.73
#